data_AF-A0A925N462-F1
#
_entry.id   AF-A0A925N462-F1
#
_cell.length_a   1.000
_cell.length_b   1.000
_cell.length_c   1.000
_cell.angle_alpha   90.00
_cell.angle_beta   90.00
_cell.angle_gamma   90.00
#
_symmetry.space_group_name_H-M   'P 1'
#
loop_
_entity.id
_entity.type
_entity.pdbx_description
1 polymer ?
#
loop_
_entity_poly.entity_id
_entity_poly.type
_entity_poly.pdbx_seq_one_letter_code
_entity_poly.pdbx_strand_id
1 'polypeptide(L)' 'MTIAEDLENQDRKLCWIYGKQSREFFPEKPWADVEVILQIGWERIRRDSKIDWTKASPHVKAAWEG' A
#
# COMPACT_ATOMS: atom_id res chain seq x y z
N MET A 1 3.90 20.74 8.38
CA MET A 1 4.78 19.57 8.20
C MET A 1 3.92 18.35 8.50
N THR A 2 3.38 17.72 7.46
CA THR A 2 2.41 16.63 7.56
C THR A 2 3.10 15.46 8.25
N ILE A 3 2.61 15.04 9.41
CA ILE A 3 3.10 13.85 10.10
C ILE A 3 2.72 12.69 9.19
N ALA A 4 3.66 12.18 8.39
CA ALA A 4 3.59 10.80 7.96
C ALA A 4 3.57 10.02 9.27
N GLU A 5 2.40 9.47 9.64
CA GLU A 5 2.28 8.67 10.84
C GLU A 5 3.38 7.61 10.82
N ASP A 6 4.16 7.52 11.90
CA ASP A 6 5.24 6.54 11.96
C ASP A 6 4.64 5.13 11.93
N LEU A 7 4.75 4.47 10.79
CA LEU A 7 4.47 3.05 10.65
C LEU A 7 5.53 2.26 11.40
N GLU A 8 5.08 1.23 12.13
CA GLU A 8 5.96 0.19 12.63
C GLU A 8 6.79 -0.40 11.47
N ASN A 9 8.02 -0.85 11.75
CA ASN A 9 8.92 -1.34 10.70
C ASN A 9 8.30 -2.46 9.86
N GLN A 10 7.51 -3.34 10.49
CA GLN A 10 6.80 -4.43 9.79
C GLN A 10 5.72 -3.90 8.84
N ASP A 11 4.92 -2.93 9.27
CA ASP A 11 3.87 -2.31 8.45
C ASP A 11 4.47 -1.56 7.27
N ARG A 12 5.55 -0.81 7.51
CA ARG A 12 6.29 -0.09 6.45
C ARG A 12 6.82 -1.05 5.39
N LYS A 13 7.40 -2.18 5.82
CA LYS A 13 7.89 -3.23 4.93
C LYS A 13 6.74 -3.87 4.15
N LEU A 14 5.61 -4.13 4.80
CA LEU A 14 4.43 -4.70 4.15
C LEU A 14 3.87 -3.75 3.07
N CYS A 15 3.71 -2.47 3.38
CA CYS A 15 3.28 -1.45 2.41
C CYS A 15 4.22 -1.40 1.20
N TRP A 16 5.54 -1.41 1.45
CA TRP A 16 6.52 -1.37 0.37
C TRP A 16 6.47 -2.59 -0.53
N ILE A 17 6.49 -3.80 0.05
CA ILE A 17 6.41 -5.06 -0.72
C ILE A 17 5.11 -5.09 -1.53
N TYR A 18 3.99 -4.76 -0.90
CA TYR A 18 2.69 -4.81 -1.54
C TYR A 18 2.59 -3.81 -2.71
N GLY A 19 3.09 -2.59 -2.54
CA GLY A 19 3.15 -1.58 -3.60
C GLY A 19 4.02 -2.03 -4.79
N LYS A 20 5.22 -2.54 -4.53
CA LYS A 20 6.13 -3.02 -5.60
C LYS A 20 5.54 -4.20 -6.36
N GLN A 21 4.99 -5.19 -5.67
CA GLN A 21 4.35 -6.33 -6.33
C GLN A 21 3.13 -5.90 -7.14
N SER A 22 2.32 -4.99 -6.60
CA SER A 22 1.16 -4.45 -7.31
C SER A 22 1.56 -3.71 -8.59
N ARG A 23 2.68 -2.98 -8.60
CA ARG A 23 3.23 -2.35 -9.82
C ARG A 23 3.48 -3.37 -10.92
N GLU A 24 4.05 -4.52 -10.55
CA GLU A 24 4.39 -5.60 -11.49
C GLU A 24 3.14 -6.25 -12.09
N PHE A 25 2.05 -6.38 -11.31
CA PHE A 25 0.77 -6.90 -11.80
C PHE A 25 -0.02 -5.89 -12.65
N PHE A 26 0.17 -4.59 -12.40
CA PHE A 26 -0.54 -3.51 -13.10
C PHE A 26 0.43 -2.48 -13.73
N PRO A 27 1.29 -2.89 -14.69
CA PRO A 27 2.37 -2.05 -15.21
C PRO A 27 1.88 -0.87 -16.07
N GLU A 28 0.70 -0.98 -16.68
CA GLU A 28 0.16 0.06 -17.58
C GLU A 28 -1.02 0.82 -17.00
N LYS A 29 -1.44 0.47 -15.77
CA LYS A 29 -2.59 1.11 -15.13
C LYS A 29 -2.15 2.31 -14.28
N PRO A 30 -2.95 3.40 -14.25
CA PRO A 30 -2.75 4.49 -13.32
C PRO A 30 -3.23 4.11 -11.91
N TRP A 31 -2.72 4.80 -10.88
CA TRP A 31 -3.13 4.63 -9.47
C TRP A 31 -4.64 4.59 -9.27
N ALA A 32 -5.33 5.57 -9.85
CA ALA A 32 -6.78 5.73 -9.71
C ALA A 32 -7.58 4.51 -10.17
N ASP A 33 -7.09 3.74 -11.14
CA ASP A 33 -7.83 2.61 -11.71
C ASP A 33 -7.75 1.35 -10.85
N VAL A 34 -6.67 1.17 -10.08
CA VAL A 34 -6.45 -0.07 -9.33
C VAL A 34 -6.46 0.13 -7.82
N GLU A 35 -6.51 1.37 -7.32
CA GLU A 35 -6.58 1.67 -5.88
C GLU A 35 -7.68 0.85 -5.17
N VAL A 36 -8.87 0.76 -5.77
CA VAL A 36 -9.99 -0.03 -5.22
C VAL A 36 -9.67 -1.54 -5.17
N ILE A 37 -8.95 -2.05 -6.17
CA ILE A 37 -8.52 -3.46 -6.21
C ILE A 37 -7.48 -3.70 -5.11
N LEU A 38 -6.54 -2.78 -4.95
CA LEU A 38 -5.49 -2.87 -3.95
C LEU A 38 -6.03 -2.73 -2.53
N GLN A 39 -7.05 -1.90 -2.30
CA GLN A 39 -7.77 -1.83 -1.04
C GLN A 39 -8.37 -3.18 -0.65
N ILE A 40 -9.06 -3.84 -1.58
CA ILE A 40 -9.66 -5.17 -1.32
C ILE A 40 -8.57 -6.20 -1.05
N GLY A 41 -7.46 -6.15 -1.80
CA GLY A 41 -6.32 -7.03 -1.58
C GLY A 41 -5.64 -6.79 -0.23
N TRP A 42 -5.52 -5.54 0.19
CA TRP A 42 -4.93 -5.14 1.47
C TRP A 42 -5.65 -5.78 2.65
N GLU A 43 -6.99 -5.74 2.66
CA GLU A 43 -7.79 -6.36 3.72
C GLU A 43 -7.56 -7.87 3.84
N ARG A 44 -7.14 -8.54 2.75
CA ARG A 44 -6.84 -9.97 2.75
C ARG A 44 -5.42 -10.28 3.22
N ILE A 45 -4.45 -9.41 2.91
CA ILE A 45 -3.03 -9.65 3.18
C ILE A 45 -2.56 -9.08 4.51
N ARG A 46 -3.20 -8.00 5.01
CA ARG A 46 -2.73 -7.28 6.20
C ARG A 46 -2.73 -8.16 7.44
N ARG A 47 -3.65 -9.14 7.55
CA ARG A 47 -3.79 -10.14 8.62
C ARG A 47 -3.54 -9.57 10.03
N ASP A 48 -2.30 -9.62 10.50
CA ASP A 48 -1.88 -9.22 11.84
C ASP A 48 -1.57 -7.72 11.97
N SER A 49 -1.37 -7.04 10.84
CA SER A 49 -1.17 -5.60 10.77
C SER A 49 -2.46 -4.87 11.17
N LYS A 50 -2.30 -3.95 12.12
CA LYS A 50 -3.39 -3.13 12.67
C LYS A 50 -3.70 -1.90 11.82
N ILE A 51 -2.91 -1.60 10.79
CA ILE A 51 -3.17 -0.43 9.95
C ILE A 51 -4.23 -0.76 8.90
N ASP A 52 -5.22 0.11 8.80
CA ASP A 52 -6.24 0.04 7.76
C ASP A 52 -5.70 0.58 6.42
N TRP A 53 -6.50 0.43 5.37
CA TRP A 53 -6.15 0.95 4.05
C TRP A 53 -5.92 2.47 4.05
N THR A 54 -6.67 3.25 4.82
CA THR A 54 -6.54 4.71 4.88
C THR A 54 -5.13 5.12 5.30
N LYS A 55 -4.58 4.40 6.29
CA LYS A 55 -3.21 4.61 6.76
C LYS A 55 -2.17 3.97 5.86
N ALA A 56 -2.46 2.83 5.24
CA ALA A 56 -1.53 2.12 4.37
C ALA A 56 -1.37 2.75 2.97
N SER A 57 -2.45 3.27 2.38
CA SER A 57 -2.52 3.65 0.97
C SER A 57 -1.48 4.68 0.55
N PRO A 58 -1.11 5.71 1.35
CA PRO A 58 -0.07 6.66 0.94
C PRO A 58 1.30 6.00 0.80
N HIS A 59 1.60 5.02 1.65
CA HIS A 59 2.87 4.29 1.63
C HIS A 59 2.91 3.23 0.53
N VAL A 60 1.79 2.53 0.31
CA VAL A 60 1.64 1.59 -0.81
C VAL A 60 1.75 2.34 -2.14
N LYS A 61 1.14 3.52 -2.26
CA LYS A 61 1.23 4.39 -3.43
C LYS A 61 2.66 4.86 -3.68
N ALA A 62 3.34 5.36 -2.66
CA ALA A 62 4.73 5.78 -2.79
C ALA A 62 5.64 4.63 -3.27
N ALA A 63 5.40 3.41 -2.78
CA ALA A 63 6.14 2.23 -3.23
C ALA A 63 5.75 1.78 -4.63
N TRP A 64 4.51 1.98 -5.04
CA TRP A 64 4.08 1.68 -6.40
C TRP A 64 4.68 2.68 -7.41
N GLU A 65 4.67 3.98 -7.10
CA GLU A 65 5.14 5.04 -8.00
C GLU A 65 6.68 5.13 -8.12
N GLY A 66 7.43 4.65 -7.12
CA GLY A 66 8.90 4.63 -7.09
C GLY A 66 9.52 3.33 -7.61
#